data_AF-G7NVS2-F1
#
_entry.id   AF-G7NVS2-F1
#
_cell.length_a   1.000
_cell.length_b   1.000
_cell.length_c   1.000
_cell.angle_alpha   90.00
_cell.angle_beta   90.00
_cell.angle_gamma   90.00
#
_symmetry.space_group_name_H-M   'P 1'
#
loop_
_entity.id
_entity.type
_entity.pdbx_description
1 polymer ?
#
loop_
_entity_poly.entity_id
_entity_poly.type
_entity_poly.pdbx_seq_one_letter_code
_entity_poly.pdbx_strand_id
1 'polypeptide(L)'
;EIERLTERLEEKEREMQQLLSQPQHEREKEVVLLRRSMAEGERARAASDVLCRSLANETHQLRRTLTATAHMCQHLAKCLDERQHAHRNVGERSPDQSEHTGGHTSVQSVIEKLQEENRLLKQKVTHVEDLNAKWQRYDASRDEYVRGLHAQLRGLQTPHEPELMRKEISRLNRQLEEKINDCAEVKQELAASRTARDAALERVQMLEQQILAYKDDFMSERADRERAQSRIQELEERVSSLLHQVSWRQDSQEPDACRIHAGSKAAKYLATDALELMVPGGWRPGTGSQQLEPPAEGGHPGTAQRGQGDLQCPHCLECFSDEQGEELLRHVAECCQ
;
A
#
# COMPACT_ATOMS: atom_id res chain seq x y z
N GLU A 1 -15.83 11.26 -44.26
CA GLU A 1 -16.53 10.75 -43.06
C GLU A 1 -15.89 9.49 -42.49
N ILE A 2 -15.71 8.44 -43.30
CA ILE A 2 -15.04 7.21 -42.87
C ILE A 2 -13.63 7.51 -42.35
N GLU A 3 -12.79 8.20 -43.14
CA GLU A 3 -11.43 8.60 -42.73
C GLU A 3 -11.41 9.40 -41.42
N ARG A 4 -12.35 10.33 -41.25
CA ARG A 4 -12.47 11.15 -40.03
C ARG A 4 -12.84 10.32 -38.80
N LEU A 5 -13.68 9.30 -38.97
CA LEU A 5 -14.04 8.36 -37.90
C LEU A 5 -12.88 7.41 -37.60
N THR A 6 -12.10 7.01 -38.61
CA THR A 6 -10.89 6.20 -38.44
C THR A 6 -9.82 6.95 -37.64
N GLU A 7 -9.53 8.21 -38.00
CA GLU A 7 -8.59 9.05 -37.24
C GLU A 7 -9.03 9.25 -35.78
N ARG A 8 -10.33 9.45 -35.56
CA ARG A 8 -10.92 9.58 -34.21
C ARG A 8 -10.78 8.30 -33.39
N LEU A 9 -10.93 7.13 -34.03
CA LEU A 9 -10.77 5.83 -33.39
C LEU A 9 -9.30 5.58 -33.05
N GLU A 10 -8.38 5.85 -33.97
CA GLU A 10 -6.94 5.71 -33.74
C GLU A 10 -6.42 6.65 -32.65
N GLU A 11 -6.97 7.86 -32.55
CA GLU A 11 -6.67 8.79 -31.47
C GLU A 11 -7.15 8.23 -30.11
N LYS A 12 -8.36 7.66 -30.07
CA LYS A 12 -8.90 7.02 -28.86
C LYS A 12 -8.18 5.73 -28.48
N GLU A 13 -7.71 4.94 -29.45
CA GLU A 13 -6.86 3.78 -29.21
C GLU A 13 -5.52 4.17 -28.63
N ARG A 14 -4.89 5.24 -29.14
CA ARG A 14 -3.65 5.80 -28.59
C ARG A 14 -3.83 6.30 -27.16
N GLU A 15 -4.92 7.02 -26.87
CA GLU A 15 -5.26 7.44 -25.51
C GLU A 15 -5.48 6.23 -24.58
N MET A 16 -6.20 5.21 -25.03
CA MET A 16 -6.43 3.98 -24.26
C MET A 16 -5.12 3.22 -23.99
N GLN A 17 -4.24 3.12 -24.97
CA GLN A 17 -2.92 2.51 -24.79
C GLN A 17 -2.03 3.32 -23.84
N GLN A 18 -2.09 4.64 -23.86
CA GLN A 18 -1.42 5.48 -22.87
C GLN A 18 -1.92 5.18 -21.45
N LEU A 19 -3.24 5.13 -21.25
CA LEU A 19 -3.83 4.79 -19.95
C LEU A 19 -3.45 3.37 -19.49
N LEU A 20 -3.39 2.39 -20.41
CA LEU A 20 -2.99 1.02 -20.11
C LEU A 20 -1.48 0.88 -19.81
N SER A 21 -0.64 1.69 -20.46
CA SER A 21 0.81 1.72 -20.22
C SER A 21 1.19 2.36 -18.88
N GLN A 22 0.27 3.10 -18.26
CA GLN A 22 0.49 3.76 -16.98
C GLN A 22 0.63 2.75 -15.83
N PRO A 23 1.53 2.98 -14.85
CA PRO A 23 1.64 2.11 -13.68
C PRO A 23 0.32 1.96 -12.94
N GLN A 24 -0.02 0.74 -12.53
CA GLN A 24 -1.30 0.42 -11.89
C GLN A 24 -1.61 1.30 -10.67
N HIS A 25 -0.59 1.63 -9.88
CA HIS A 25 -0.70 2.52 -8.72
C HIS A 25 -1.16 3.95 -9.06
N GLU A 26 -0.78 4.48 -10.22
CA GLU A 26 -1.19 5.83 -10.65
C GLU A 26 -2.67 5.86 -11.07
N ARG A 27 -3.11 4.83 -11.80
CA ARG A 27 -4.54 4.64 -12.12
C ARG A 27 -5.39 4.50 -10.86
N GLU A 28 -4.92 3.73 -9.88
CA GLU A 28 -5.62 3.57 -8.60
C GLU A 28 -5.73 4.90 -7.84
N LYS A 29 -4.68 5.74 -7.83
CA LYS A 29 -4.72 7.10 -7.27
C LYS A 29 -5.75 7.98 -7.97
N GLU A 30 -5.79 7.97 -9.30
CA GLU A 30 -6.75 8.75 -10.07
C GLU A 30 -8.20 8.31 -9.81
N VAL A 31 -8.45 7.00 -9.75
CA VAL A 31 -9.76 6.45 -9.40
C VAL A 31 -10.19 6.88 -8.00
N VAL A 32 -9.28 6.91 -7.02
CA VAL A 32 -9.58 7.39 -5.67
C VAL A 32 -9.94 8.88 -5.67
N LEU A 33 -9.20 9.70 -6.43
CA LEU A 33 -9.49 11.14 -6.58
C LEU A 33 -10.86 11.37 -7.25
N LEU A 34 -11.17 10.64 -8.32
CA LEU A 34 -12.45 10.73 -9.00
C LEU A 34 -13.61 10.29 -8.10
N ARG A 35 -13.46 9.19 -7.35
CA ARG A 35 -14.45 8.75 -6.36
C ARG A 35 -14.68 9.78 -5.27
N ARG A 36 -13.60 10.42 -4.80
CA ARG A 36 -13.71 11.51 -3.82
C ARG A 36 -14.46 12.71 -4.37
N SER A 37 -14.12 13.16 -5.58
CA SER A 37 -14.78 14.28 -6.26
C SER A 37 -16.27 13.99 -6.51
N MET A 38 -16.59 12.76 -6.94
CA MET A 38 -17.97 12.28 -7.09
C MET A 38 -18.74 12.36 -5.76
N ALA A 39 -18.17 11.82 -4.69
CA ALA A 39 -18.80 11.84 -3.36
C ALA A 39 -18.97 13.27 -2.80
N GLU A 40 -18.04 14.18 -3.11
CA GLU A 40 -18.15 15.60 -2.76
C GLU A 40 -19.28 16.28 -3.56
N GLY A 41 -19.40 15.97 -4.86
CA GLY A 41 -20.50 16.43 -5.71
C GLY A 41 -21.87 15.93 -5.26
N GLU A 42 -21.98 14.67 -4.87
CA GLU A 42 -23.21 14.10 -4.30
C GLU A 42 -23.59 14.76 -2.97
N ARG A 43 -22.62 14.99 -2.08
CA ARG A 43 -22.85 15.72 -0.82
C ARG A 43 -23.33 17.15 -1.07
N ALA A 44 -22.73 17.87 -2.03
CA ALA A 44 -23.16 19.21 -2.39
C ALA A 44 -24.59 19.23 -2.97
N ARG A 45 -24.93 18.27 -3.84
CA ARG A 45 -26.29 18.13 -4.37
C ARG A 45 -27.31 17.84 -3.27
N ALA A 46 -27.01 16.90 -2.37
CA ALA A 46 -27.89 16.57 -1.24
C ALA A 46 -28.12 17.78 -0.32
N ALA A 47 -27.07 18.56 -0.02
CA ALA A 47 -27.19 19.80 0.76
C ALA A 47 -28.07 20.84 0.05
N SER A 48 -27.87 21.03 -1.27
CA SER A 48 -28.70 21.91 -2.09
C SER A 48 -30.18 21.48 -2.06
N ASP A 49 -30.47 20.19 -2.20
CA ASP A 49 -31.84 19.67 -2.19
C ASP A 49 -32.54 19.87 -0.84
N VAL A 50 -31.80 19.78 0.27
CA VAL A 50 -32.33 20.09 1.60
C VAL A 50 -32.64 21.58 1.72
N LEU A 51 -31.74 22.46 1.26
CA LEU A 51 -31.96 23.91 1.29
C LEU A 51 -33.15 24.31 0.41
N CYS A 52 -33.26 23.77 -0.81
CA CYS A 52 -34.39 24.01 -1.70
C CYS A 52 -35.72 23.58 -1.07
N ARG A 53 -35.75 22.41 -0.42
CA ARG A 53 -36.94 21.93 0.30
C ARG A 53 -37.29 22.82 1.50
N SER A 54 -36.29 23.25 2.29
CA SER A 54 -36.52 24.15 3.43
C SER A 54 -37.10 25.48 2.97
N LEU A 55 -36.50 26.09 1.95
CA LEU A 55 -36.94 27.37 1.41
C LEU A 55 -38.36 27.27 0.82
N ALA A 56 -38.69 26.18 0.14
CA ALA A 56 -40.04 25.93 -0.35
C ALA A 56 -41.04 25.81 0.82
N ASN A 57 -40.69 25.06 1.87
CA ASN A 57 -41.53 24.91 3.06
C ASN A 57 -41.77 26.24 3.79
N GLU A 58 -40.73 27.04 3.99
CA GLU A 58 -40.85 28.39 4.57
C GLU A 58 -41.74 29.29 3.72
N THR A 59 -41.56 29.25 2.40
CA THR A 59 -42.42 30.02 1.47
C THR A 59 -43.88 29.59 1.59
N HIS A 60 -44.16 28.29 1.68
CA HIS A 60 -45.52 27.79 1.89
C HIS A 60 -46.08 28.19 3.26
N GLN A 61 -45.27 28.14 4.32
CA GLN A 61 -45.68 28.57 5.65
C GLN A 61 -46.02 30.07 5.67
N LEU A 62 -45.15 30.92 5.11
CA LEU A 62 -45.39 32.35 5.00
C LEU A 62 -46.67 32.66 4.22
N ARG A 63 -46.91 31.96 3.10
CA ARG A 63 -48.16 32.08 2.34
C ARG A 63 -49.38 31.71 3.18
N ARG A 64 -49.34 30.59 3.92
CA ARG A 64 -50.44 30.18 4.82
C ARG A 64 -50.70 31.21 5.91
N THR A 65 -49.64 31.72 6.55
CA THR A 65 -49.76 32.76 7.58
C THR A 65 -50.36 34.03 7.01
N LEU A 66 -49.91 34.47 5.84
CA LEU A 66 -50.43 35.66 5.18
C LEU A 66 -51.91 35.49 4.79
N THR A 67 -52.32 34.31 4.32
CA THR A 67 -53.73 34.01 4.05
C THR A 67 -54.56 34.03 5.34
N ALA A 68 -54.07 33.45 6.43
CA ALA A 68 -54.75 33.46 7.72
C ALA A 68 -54.90 34.88 8.28
N THR A 69 -53.85 35.71 8.22
CA THR A 69 -53.93 37.11 8.66
C THR A 69 -54.85 37.93 7.77
N ALA A 70 -54.85 37.71 6.45
CA ALA A 70 -55.81 38.33 5.54
C ALA A 70 -57.26 37.99 5.89
N HIS A 71 -57.56 36.73 6.22
CA HIS A 71 -58.89 36.31 6.69
C HIS A 71 -59.27 36.96 8.02
N MET A 72 -58.34 37.07 8.98
CA MET A 72 -58.59 37.78 10.23
C MET A 72 -58.91 39.26 10.00
N CYS A 73 -58.13 39.94 9.15
CA CYS A 73 -58.37 41.34 8.80
C CYS A 73 -59.74 41.52 8.12
N GLN A 74 -60.12 40.62 7.20
CA GLN A 74 -61.46 40.63 6.59
C GLN A 74 -62.57 40.42 7.62
N HIS A 75 -62.39 39.50 8.57
CA HIS A 75 -63.37 39.27 9.64
C HIS A 75 -63.52 40.51 10.54
N LEU A 76 -62.40 41.12 10.95
CA LEU A 76 -62.42 42.34 11.76
C LEU A 76 -63.09 43.51 11.04
N ALA A 77 -62.81 43.70 9.74
CA ALA A 77 -63.48 44.70 8.92
C ALA A 77 -65.00 44.50 8.93
N LYS A 78 -65.46 43.27 8.71
CA LYS A 78 -66.89 42.92 8.74
C LYS A 78 -67.52 43.19 10.11
N CYS A 79 -66.87 42.82 11.21
CA CYS A 79 -67.38 43.10 12.55
C CYS A 79 -67.43 44.60 12.86
N LEU A 80 -66.49 45.39 12.35
CA LEU A 80 -66.50 46.85 12.51
C LEU A 80 -67.65 47.49 11.71
N ASP A 81 -67.93 47.02 10.50
CA ASP A 81 -69.07 47.46 9.70
C ASP A 81 -70.40 47.15 10.42
N GLU A 82 -70.57 45.92 10.91
CA GLU A 82 -71.75 45.50 11.70
C GLU A 82 -71.94 46.35 12.97
N ARG A 83 -70.85 46.68 13.67
CA ARG A 83 -70.88 47.50 14.89
C ARG A 83 -71.19 48.97 14.60
N GLN A 84 -70.70 49.54 13.50
CA GLN A 84 -71.06 50.89 13.07
C GLN A 84 -72.54 50.98 12.68
N HIS A 85 -73.10 49.94 12.07
CA HIS A 85 -74.53 49.83 11.80
C HIS A 85 -75.37 49.72 13.08
N ALA A 86 -74.89 49.02 14.11
CA ALA A 86 -75.56 48.90 15.40
C ALA A 86 -75.50 50.19 16.25
N HIS A 87 -74.36 50.88 16.27
CA HIS A 87 -74.17 52.08 17.10
C HIS A 87 -74.94 53.30 16.59
N ARG A 88 -75.24 53.38 15.29
CA ARG A 88 -76.10 54.42 14.71
C ARG A 88 -77.54 54.38 15.25
N ASN A 89 -77.95 53.29 15.93
CA ASN A 89 -79.31 53.08 16.43
C ASN A 89 -79.48 53.29 17.95
N VAL A 90 -78.41 53.53 18.72
CA VAL A 90 -78.48 53.58 20.21
C VAL A 90 -77.61 54.71 20.74
N GLY A 91 -78.11 55.93 20.68
CA GLY A 91 -77.47 57.09 21.30
C GLY A 91 -78.52 57.99 21.92
N GLU A 92 -78.83 57.79 23.21
CA GLU A 92 -79.23 58.86 24.12
C GLU A 92 -79.43 58.38 25.57
N ARG A 93 -78.92 59.19 26.51
CA ARG A 93 -79.17 59.29 27.97
C ARG A 93 -78.21 58.59 28.96
N SER A 94 -77.27 59.40 29.47
CA SER A 94 -76.95 59.48 30.92
C SER A 94 -78.00 60.34 31.64
N PRO A 95 -78.18 60.23 32.98
CA PRO A 95 -77.53 61.22 33.85
C PRO A 95 -77.18 60.79 35.30
N ASP A 96 -76.10 61.41 35.79
CA ASP A 96 -75.77 62.07 37.07
C ASP A 96 -76.39 61.76 38.46
N GLN A 97 -75.47 61.56 39.42
CA GLN A 97 -75.17 62.28 40.69
C GLN A 97 -76.26 62.61 41.75
N SER A 98 -75.97 62.33 43.04
CA SER A 98 -76.28 63.22 44.18
C SER A 98 -75.58 62.79 45.48
N GLU A 99 -74.97 63.74 46.21
CA GLU A 99 -74.16 63.55 47.42
C GLU A 99 -74.82 64.04 48.73
N HIS A 100 -74.34 63.48 49.86
CA HIS A 100 -74.17 64.05 51.22
C HIS A 100 -75.14 63.70 52.37
N THR A 101 -74.59 62.98 53.37
CA THR A 101 -74.82 63.22 54.81
C THR A 101 -73.53 62.84 55.54
N GLY A 102 -72.96 63.69 56.41
CA GLY A 102 -71.57 63.58 56.90
C GLY A 102 -71.44 63.29 58.40
N GLY A 103 -70.53 62.37 58.76
CA GLY A 103 -70.15 62.05 60.14
C GLY A 103 -70.21 60.55 60.44
N HIS A 104 -71.33 60.05 60.96
CA HIS A 104 -71.53 58.61 61.20
C HIS A 104 -71.69 57.79 59.92
N THR A 105 -72.35 58.38 58.93
CA THR A 105 -72.37 57.93 57.54
C THR A 105 -70.98 57.91 56.92
N SER A 106 -70.06 58.79 57.34
CA SER A 106 -68.67 58.78 56.85
C SER A 106 -67.91 57.56 57.36
N VAL A 107 -67.93 57.29 58.68
CA VAL A 107 -67.29 56.11 59.26
C VAL A 107 -67.94 54.81 58.75
N GLN A 108 -69.27 54.77 58.67
CA GLN A 108 -69.99 53.62 58.11
C GLN A 108 -69.64 53.41 56.63
N SER A 109 -69.55 54.48 55.83
CA SER A 109 -69.10 54.39 54.43
C SER A 109 -67.65 53.92 54.30
N VAL A 110 -66.78 54.26 55.26
CA VAL A 110 -65.40 53.77 55.31
C VAL A 110 -65.37 52.28 55.66
N ILE A 111 -66.20 51.82 56.59
CA ILE A 111 -66.33 50.40 56.93
C ILE A 111 -66.85 49.61 55.73
N GLU A 112 -67.88 50.10 55.04
CA GLU A 112 -68.43 49.46 53.83
C GLU A 112 -67.40 49.42 52.69
N LYS A 113 -66.64 50.51 52.48
CA LYS A 113 -65.52 50.52 51.53
C LYS A 113 -64.44 49.50 51.88
N LEU A 114 -64.03 49.41 53.15
CA LEU A 114 -63.05 48.42 53.59
C LEU A 114 -63.58 46.98 53.49
N GLN A 115 -64.87 46.74 53.71
CA GLN A 115 -65.49 45.44 53.51
C GLN A 115 -65.51 45.05 52.03
N GLU A 116 -65.83 45.99 51.14
CA GLU A 116 -65.80 45.78 49.69
C GLU A 116 -64.37 45.57 49.18
N GLU A 117 -63.40 46.34 49.68
CA GLU A 117 -61.98 46.14 49.39
C GLU A 117 -61.49 44.79 49.91
N ASN A 118 -61.91 44.37 51.11
CA ASN A 118 -61.58 43.05 51.64
C ASN A 118 -62.19 41.92 50.79
N ARG A 119 -63.41 42.11 50.29
CA ARG A 119 -64.07 41.20 49.35
C ARG A 119 -63.29 41.13 48.03
N LEU A 120 -62.88 42.28 47.48
CA LEU A 120 -62.11 42.36 46.25
C LEU A 120 -60.71 41.76 46.42
N LEU A 121 -60.06 41.97 47.55
CA LEU A 121 -58.77 41.36 47.88
C LEU A 121 -58.89 39.84 47.98
N LYS A 122 -59.95 39.32 48.62
CA LYS A 122 -60.24 37.89 48.65
C LYS A 122 -60.42 37.32 47.23
N GLN A 123 -61.17 38.00 46.38
CA GLN A 123 -61.34 37.60 44.96
C GLN A 123 -60.02 37.62 44.19
N LYS A 124 -59.17 38.63 44.42
CA LYS A 124 -57.83 38.70 43.81
C LYS A 124 -56.92 37.58 44.29
N VAL A 125 -56.96 37.24 45.58
CA VAL A 125 -56.20 36.12 46.16
C VAL A 125 -56.63 34.81 45.50
N THR A 126 -57.94 34.52 45.44
CA THR A 126 -58.43 33.31 44.77
C THR A 126 -58.04 33.26 43.30
N HIS A 127 -58.04 34.40 42.61
CA HIS A 127 -57.62 34.47 41.21
C HIS A 127 -56.13 34.17 41.03
N VAL A 128 -55.26 34.67 41.91
CA VAL A 128 -53.82 34.38 41.87
C VAL A 128 -53.55 32.92 42.25
N GLU A 129 -54.28 32.36 43.21
CA GLU A 129 -54.21 30.94 43.56
C GLU A 129 -54.56 30.05 42.36
N ASP A 130 -55.63 30.39 41.63
CA ASP A 130 -56.02 29.69 40.40
C ASP A 130 -54.95 29.77 39.31
N LEU A 131 -54.34 30.95 39.13
CA LEU A 131 -53.23 31.14 38.17
C LEU A 131 -52.00 30.33 38.58
N ASN A 132 -51.66 30.31 39.87
CA ASN A 132 -50.56 29.52 40.40
C ASN A 132 -50.80 28.01 40.19
N ALA A 133 -52.01 27.52 40.45
CA ALA A 133 -52.37 26.13 40.20
C ALA A 133 -52.32 25.76 38.70
N LYS A 134 -52.61 26.69 37.79
CA LYS A 134 -52.41 26.49 36.34
C LYS A 134 -50.94 26.47 35.96
N TRP A 135 -50.13 27.38 36.52
CA TRP A 135 -48.70 27.44 36.26
C TRP A 135 -47.98 26.19 36.76
N GLN A 136 -48.28 25.69 37.96
CA GLN A 136 -47.75 24.44 38.48
C GLN A 136 -48.06 23.24 37.59
N ARG A 137 -49.29 23.15 37.07
CA ARG A 137 -49.68 22.10 36.10
C ARG A 137 -48.89 22.19 34.80
N TYR A 138 -48.69 23.40 34.29
CA TYR A 138 -47.88 23.62 33.10
C TYR A 138 -46.41 23.24 33.34
N ASP A 139 -45.83 23.65 34.46
CA ASP A 139 -44.45 23.34 34.83
C ASP A 139 -44.23 21.83 34.97
N ALA A 140 -45.15 21.13 35.65
CA ALA A 140 -45.14 19.67 35.76
C ALA A 140 -45.24 18.98 34.38
N SER A 141 -46.16 19.44 33.52
CA SER A 141 -46.32 18.89 32.16
C SER A 141 -45.10 19.16 31.28
N ARG A 142 -44.48 20.35 31.39
CA ARG A 142 -43.22 20.67 30.70
C ARG A 142 -42.11 19.73 31.14
N ASP A 143 -41.98 19.48 32.44
CA ASP A 143 -40.96 18.60 32.97
C ASP A 143 -41.16 17.14 32.54
N GLU A 144 -42.41 16.67 32.47
CA GLU A 144 -42.74 15.36 31.89
C GLU A 144 -42.38 15.28 30.40
N TYR A 145 -42.71 16.31 29.62
CA TYR A 145 -42.35 16.38 28.21
C TYR A 145 -40.83 16.36 28.01
N VAL A 146 -40.09 17.16 28.78
CA VAL A 146 -38.62 17.19 28.76
C VAL A 146 -38.04 15.84 29.17
N ARG A 147 -38.57 15.19 30.22
CA ARG A 147 -38.15 13.82 30.60
C ARG A 147 -38.41 12.82 29.47
N GLY A 148 -39.55 12.93 28.80
CA GLY A 148 -39.90 12.12 27.63
C GLY A 148 -38.90 12.29 26.48
N LEU A 149 -38.54 13.52 26.14
CA LEU A 149 -37.51 13.80 25.14
C LEU A 149 -36.14 13.23 25.51
N HIS A 150 -35.73 13.35 26.78
CA HIS A 150 -34.47 12.77 27.25
C HIS A 150 -34.48 11.24 27.15
N ALA A 151 -35.60 10.59 27.46
CA ALA A 151 -35.75 9.14 27.31
C ALA A 151 -35.69 8.70 25.84
N GLN A 152 -36.34 9.43 24.93
CA GLN A 152 -36.26 9.17 23.49
C GLN A 152 -34.85 9.35 22.94
N LEU A 153 -34.17 10.45 23.30
CA LEU A 153 -32.79 10.69 22.92
C LEU A 153 -31.85 9.60 23.44
N ARG A 154 -32.06 9.13 24.68
CA ARG A 154 -31.28 8.02 25.24
C ARG A 154 -31.56 6.69 24.54
N GLY A 155 -32.81 6.41 24.17
CA GLY A 155 -33.18 5.23 23.39
C GLY A 155 -32.59 5.23 21.97
N LEU A 156 -32.50 6.40 21.33
CA LEU A 156 -31.81 6.57 20.05
C LEU A 156 -30.28 6.49 20.19
N GLN A 157 -29.72 6.94 21.31
CA GLN A 157 -28.30 6.82 21.66
C GLN A 157 -27.96 5.50 22.35
N THR A 158 -28.64 4.40 22.03
CA THR A 158 -28.24 3.10 22.57
C THR A 158 -26.80 2.80 22.10
N PRO A 159 -25.81 2.64 23.01
CA PRO A 159 -24.37 2.59 22.64
C PRO A 159 -23.94 1.33 21.87
N HIS A 160 -24.85 0.39 21.62
CA HIS A 160 -24.49 -0.96 21.20
C HIS A 160 -24.02 -1.03 19.73
N GLU A 161 -24.69 -0.34 18.80
CA GLU A 161 -24.26 -0.25 17.39
C GLU A 161 -22.91 0.46 17.21
N PRO A 162 -22.64 1.61 17.88
CA PRO A 162 -21.32 2.25 17.86
C PRO A 162 -20.20 1.35 18.42
N GLU A 163 -20.48 0.54 19.44
CA GLU A 163 -19.48 -0.36 20.02
C GLU A 163 -19.16 -1.56 19.13
N LEU A 164 -20.17 -2.16 18.50
CA LEU A 164 -19.98 -3.24 17.54
C LEU A 164 -19.21 -2.74 16.31
N MET A 165 -19.57 -1.58 15.78
CA MET A 165 -18.81 -0.94 14.70
C MET A 165 -17.37 -0.64 15.10
N ARG A 166 -17.14 -0.11 16.31
CA ARG A 166 -15.76 0.12 16.81
C ARG A 166 -14.96 -1.17 16.89
N LYS A 167 -15.55 -2.26 17.42
CA LYS A 167 -14.90 -3.58 17.48
C LYS A 167 -14.60 -4.12 16.09
N GLU A 168 -15.52 -3.94 15.14
CA GLU A 168 -15.32 -4.37 13.76
C GLU A 168 -14.23 -3.56 13.05
N ILE A 169 -14.19 -2.23 13.26
CA ILE A 169 -13.09 -1.38 12.78
C ILE A 169 -11.76 -1.85 13.35
N SER A 170 -11.68 -2.14 14.65
CA SER A 170 -10.45 -2.67 15.26
C SER A 170 -10.05 -4.03 14.68
N ARG A 171 -11.03 -4.91 14.42
CA ARG A 171 -10.78 -6.22 13.78
C ARG A 171 -10.23 -6.06 12.37
N LEU A 172 -10.85 -5.22 11.55
CA LEU A 172 -10.43 -4.94 10.17
C LEU A 172 -9.07 -4.25 10.13
N ASN A 173 -8.80 -3.32 11.04
CA ASN A 173 -7.49 -2.66 11.14
C ASN A 173 -6.38 -3.67 11.46
N ARG A 174 -6.60 -4.59 12.41
CA ARG A 174 -5.64 -5.67 12.69
C ARG A 174 -5.40 -6.54 11.46
N GLN A 175 -6.46 -6.94 10.76
CA GLN A 175 -6.34 -7.76 9.54
C GLN A 175 -5.60 -7.02 8.42
N LEU A 176 -5.81 -5.72 8.28
CA LEU A 176 -5.09 -4.90 7.32
C LEU A 176 -3.60 -4.81 7.67
N GLU A 177 -3.27 -4.61 8.93
CA GLU A 177 -1.88 -4.56 9.42
C GLU A 177 -1.17 -5.91 9.19
N GLU A 178 -1.84 -7.02 9.49
CA GLU A 178 -1.36 -8.38 9.17
C GLU A 178 -1.10 -8.54 7.67
N LYS A 179 -2.05 -8.15 6.81
CA LYS A 179 -1.86 -8.23 5.35
C LYS A 179 -0.75 -7.32 4.83
N ILE A 180 -0.56 -6.15 5.43
CA ILE A 180 0.55 -5.25 5.10
C ILE A 180 1.88 -5.91 5.47
N ASN A 181 1.96 -6.54 6.64
CA ASN A 181 3.16 -7.25 7.10
C ASN A 181 3.46 -8.46 6.20
N ASP A 182 2.46 -9.30 5.87
CA ASP A 182 2.60 -10.41 4.91
C ASP A 182 3.15 -9.89 3.57
N CYS A 183 2.60 -8.78 3.06
CA CYS A 183 3.05 -8.18 1.81
C CYS A 183 4.47 -7.62 1.91
N ALA A 184 4.88 -7.12 3.08
CA ALA A 184 6.21 -6.61 3.31
C ALA A 184 7.25 -7.74 3.31
N GLU A 185 6.93 -8.88 3.94
CA GLU A 185 7.76 -10.08 3.95
C GLU A 185 7.98 -10.61 2.53
N VAL A 186 6.90 -10.81 1.76
CA VAL A 186 7.00 -11.28 0.36
C VAL A 186 7.79 -10.31 -0.51
N LYS A 187 7.64 -8.99 -0.30
CA LYS A 187 8.45 -7.99 -1.02
C LYS A 187 9.94 -8.09 -0.68
N GLN A 188 10.27 -8.34 0.58
CA GLN A 188 11.64 -8.51 1.02
C GLN A 188 12.26 -9.79 0.43
N GLU A 189 11.52 -10.90 0.43
CA GLU A 189 11.95 -12.15 -0.20
C GLU A 189 12.17 -11.99 -1.70
N LEU A 190 11.25 -11.30 -2.39
CA LEU A 190 11.39 -11.01 -3.81
C LEU A 190 12.62 -10.14 -4.09
N ALA A 191 12.89 -9.14 -3.25
CA ALA A 191 14.09 -8.31 -3.38
C ALA A 191 15.36 -9.14 -3.19
N ALA A 192 15.42 -9.99 -2.16
CA ALA A 192 16.53 -10.89 -1.92
C ALA A 192 16.74 -11.89 -3.08
N SER A 193 15.66 -12.44 -3.62
CA SER A 193 15.69 -13.33 -4.78
C SER A 193 16.23 -12.63 -6.03
N ARG A 194 15.81 -11.38 -6.29
CA ARG A 194 16.35 -10.57 -7.39
C ARG A 194 17.85 -10.33 -7.22
N THR A 195 18.29 -9.92 -6.03
CA THR A 195 19.72 -9.71 -5.75
C THR A 195 20.52 -11.00 -5.93
N ALA A 196 20.00 -12.14 -5.46
CA ALA A 196 20.66 -13.44 -5.65
C ALA A 196 20.76 -13.83 -7.13
N ARG A 197 19.68 -13.61 -7.90
CA ARG A 197 19.67 -13.83 -9.35
C ARG A 197 20.68 -12.94 -10.06
N ASP A 198 20.71 -11.66 -9.74
CA ASP A 198 21.60 -10.70 -10.40
C ASP A 198 23.07 -11.03 -10.07
N ALA A 199 23.39 -11.41 -8.82
CA ALA A 199 24.71 -11.92 -8.44
C ALA A 199 25.08 -13.24 -9.16
N ALA A 200 24.12 -14.12 -9.39
CA ALA A 200 24.35 -15.34 -10.18
C ALA A 200 24.64 -15.03 -11.65
N LEU A 201 23.95 -14.05 -12.24
CA LEU A 201 24.22 -13.58 -13.61
C LEU A 201 25.62 -12.96 -13.73
N GLU A 202 26.04 -12.15 -12.76
CA GLU A 202 27.41 -11.63 -12.70
C GLU A 202 28.44 -12.75 -12.61
N ARG A 203 28.19 -13.79 -11.79
CA ARG A 203 29.07 -14.95 -11.69
C ARG A 203 29.17 -15.70 -13.02
N VAL A 204 28.07 -15.87 -13.74
CA VAL A 204 28.06 -16.49 -15.07
C VAL A 204 28.91 -15.68 -16.04
N GLN A 205 28.73 -14.36 -16.09
CA GLN A 205 29.55 -13.49 -16.96
C GLN A 205 31.04 -13.59 -16.63
N MET A 206 31.39 -13.65 -15.34
CA MET A 206 32.79 -13.83 -14.93
C MET A 206 33.36 -15.18 -15.37
N LEU A 207 32.57 -16.26 -15.31
CA LEU A 207 32.99 -17.56 -15.80
C LEU A 207 33.12 -17.59 -17.33
N GLU A 208 32.26 -16.89 -18.06
CA GLU A 208 32.40 -16.73 -19.51
C GLU A 208 33.72 -16.03 -19.85
N GLN A 209 34.08 -14.96 -19.15
CA GLN A 209 35.37 -14.29 -19.32
C GLN A 209 36.55 -15.20 -18.98
N GLN A 210 36.43 -16.03 -17.94
CA GLN A 210 37.46 -17.00 -17.58
C GLN A 210 37.64 -18.05 -18.69
N ILE A 211 36.56 -18.56 -19.27
CA ILE A 211 36.62 -19.50 -20.39
C ILE A 211 37.32 -18.88 -21.59
N LEU A 212 37.04 -17.61 -21.90
CA LEU A 212 37.71 -16.88 -22.98
C LEU A 212 39.21 -16.74 -22.71
N ALA A 213 39.60 -16.34 -21.49
CA ALA A 213 41.01 -16.23 -21.12
C ALA A 213 41.75 -17.57 -21.25
N TYR A 214 41.18 -18.65 -20.72
CA TYR A 214 41.79 -19.98 -20.84
C TYR A 214 41.85 -20.50 -22.26
N LYS A 215 40.87 -20.15 -23.10
CA LYS A 215 40.93 -20.44 -24.53
C LYS A 215 42.13 -19.73 -25.16
N ASP A 216 42.31 -18.44 -24.88
CA ASP A 216 43.41 -17.65 -25.44
C ASP A 216 44.78 -18.14 -24.95
N ASP A 217 44.90 -18.52 -23.67
CA ASP A 217 46.10 -19.15 -23.11
C ASP A 217 46.42 -20.46 -23.82
N PHE A 218 45.41 -21.32 -24.03
CA PHE A 218 45.59 -22.59 -24.73
C PHE A 218 46.02 -22.39 -26.19
N MET A 219 45.43 -21.41 -26.89
CA MET A 219 45.82 -21.09 -28.27
C MET A 219 47.25 -20.55 -28.35
N SER A 220 47.67 -19.75 -27.37
CA SER A 220 49.02 -19.20 -27.29
C SER A 220 50.05 -20.30 -27.03
N GLU A 221 49.80 -21.18 -26.05
CA GLU A 221 50.65 -22.34 -25.76
C GLU A 221 50.75 -23.29 -26.96
N ARG A 222 49.64 -23.50 -27.68
CA ARG A 222 49.64 -24.26 -28.93
C ARG A 222 50.55 -23.61 -29.97
N ALA A 223 50.45 -22.30 -30.17
CA ALA A 223 51.28 -21.58 -31.13
C ALA A 223 52.78 -21.65 -30.74
N ASP A 224 53.11 -21.59 -29.45
CA ASP A 224 54.47 -21.81 -28.96
C ASP A 224 54.96 -23.23 -29.22
N ARG A 225 54.11 -24.23 -29.01
CA ARG A 225 54.43 -25.62 -29.32
C ARG A 225 54.70 -25.84 -30.80
N GLU A 226 53.89 -25.25 -31.68
CA GLU A 226 54.09 -25.32 -33.13
C GLU A 226 55.42 -24.64 -33.53
N ARG A 227 55.75 -23.48 -32.94
CA ARG A 227 57.08 -22.84 -33.13
C ARG A 227 58.22 -23.75 -32.68
N ALA A 228 58.10 -24.38 -31.51
CA ALA A 228 59.11 -25.29 -31.00
C ALA A 228 59.27 -26.54 -31.90
N GLN A 229 58.17 -27.07 -32.44
CA GLN A 229 58.19 -28.18 -33.39
C GLN A 229 58.89 -27.82 -34.70
N SER A 230 58.59 -26.65 -35.28
CA SER A 230 59.32 -26.16 -36.47
C SER A 230 60.81 -26.02 -36.18
N ARG A 231 61.18 -25.53 -35.00
CA ARG A 231 62.59 -25.40 -34.61
C ARG A 231 63.28 -26.76 -34.45
N ILE A 232 62.58 -27.78 -33.94
CA ILE A 232 63.10 -29.15 -33.85
C ILE A 232 63.37 -29.69 -35.26
N GLN A 233 62.41 -29.54 -36.18
CA GLN A 233 62.58 -29.98 -37.57
C GLN A 233 63.79 -29.31 -38.25
N GLU A 234 63.94 -27.99 -38.11
CA GLU A 234 65.11 -27.28 -38.62
C GLU A 234 66.44 -27.81 -38.03
N LEU A 235 66.45 -28.16 -36.74
CA LEU A 235 67.64 -28.70 -36.08
C LEU A 235 67.92 -30.13 -36.55
N GLU A 236 66.90 -30.97 -36.74
CA GLU A 236 67.03 -32.32 -37.28
C GLU A 236 67.57 -32.31 -38.72
N GLU A 237 67.10 -31.39 -39.57
CA GLU A 237 67.61 -31.17 -40.93
C GLU A 237 69.09 -30.76 -40.93
N ARG A 238 69.48 -29.84 -40.02
CA ARG A 238 70.87 -29.41 -39.86
C ARG A 238 71.76 -30.56 -39.38
N VAL A 239 71.30 -31.34 -38.41
CA VAL A 239 72.03 -32.52 -37.92
C VAL A 239 72.20 -33.53 -39.05
N SER A 240 71.13 -33.82 -39.80
CA SER A 240 71.18 -34.73 -40.96
C SER A 240 72.16 -34.24 -42.03
N SER A 241 72.16 -32.93 -42.32
CA SER A 241 73.10 -32.30 -43.25
C SER A 241 74.55 -32.41 -42.78
N LEU A 242 74.80 -32.19 -41.49
CA LEU A 242 76.13 -32.35 -40.88
C LEU A 242 76.60 -33.80 -40.90
N LEU A 243 75.73 -34.75 -40.55
CA LEU A 243 76.02 -36.19 -40.64
C LEU A 243 76.39 -36.60 -42.07
N HIS A 244 75.65 -36.11 -43.06
CA HIS A 244 75.96 -36.35 -44.47
C HIS A 244 77.33 -35.77 -44.84
N GLN A 245 77.63 -34.54 -44.45
CA GLN A 245 78.94 -33.91 -44.70
C GLN A 245 80.11 -34.69 -44.05
N VAL A 246 79.91 -35.25 -42.85
CA VAL A 246 80.92 -36.09 -42.19
C VAL A 246 81.11 -37.42 -42.91
N SER A 247 80.03 -38.07 -43.36
CA SER A 247 80.08 -39.31 -44.17
C SER A 247 80.84 -39.09 -45.47
N TRP A 248 80.52 -38.03 -46.23
CA TRP A 248 81.22 -37.68 -47.47
C TRP A 248 82.72 -37.41 -47.26
N ARG A 249 83.08 -36.80 -46.11
CA ARG A 249 84.48 -36.57 -45.75
C ARG A 249 85.21 -37.87 -45.36
N GLN A 250 84.51 -38.85 -44.79
CA GLN A 250 85.09 -40.17 -44.48
C GLN A 250 85.25 -41.05 -45.73
N ASP A 251 84.30 -40.99 -46.67
CA ASP A 251 84.36 -41.77 -47.93
C ASP A 251 85.37 -41.23 -48.95
N SER A 252 85.85 -39.99 -48.79
CA SER A 252 86.89 -39.38 -49.67
C SER A 252 88.32 -39.56 -49.14
N GLN A 253 88.55 -40.36 -48.10
CA GLN A 253 89.87 -40.56 -47.52
C GLN A 253 90.50 -41.87 -48.02
N GLU A 254 91.41 -41.78 -49.01
CA GLU A 254 92.45 -42.80 -49.20
C GLU A 254 93.41 -42.84 -47.98
N PRO A 255 94.01 -44.01 -47.68
CA PRO A 255 94.81 -44.21 -46.48
C PRO A 255 96.26 -43.77 -46.69
N ASP A 256 96.73 -42.71 -46.03
CA ASP A 256 98.03 -42.81 -45.35
C ASP A 256 98.38 -41.71 -44.33
N ALA A 257 99.01 -42.21 -43.26
CA ALA A 257 100.18 -41.76 -42.50
C ALA A 257 100.34 -40.34 -41.89
N CYS A 258 100.85 -40.42 -40.63
CA CYS A 258 101.77 -39.51 -39.94
C CYS A 258 101.19 -38.23 -39.29
N ARG A 259 101.61 -37.74 -38.11
CA ARG A 259 102.61 -38.16 -37.11
C ARG A 259 102.38 -37.27 -35.86
N ILE A 260 102.67 -37.83 -34.70
CA ILE A 260 102.66 -37.24 -33.34
C ILE A 260 103.51 -35.95 -33.26
N HIS A 261 103.06 -34.94 -32.49
CA HIS A 261 103.93 -34.14 -31.62
C HIS A 261 103.24 -33.73 -30.31
N ALA A 262 103.86 -34.13 -29.19
CA ALA A 262 103.61 -33.64 -27.84
C ALA A 262 104.34 -32.32 -27.58
N GLY A 263 103.80 -31.44 -26.73
CA GLY A 263 104.53 -30.23 -26.29
C GLY A 263 103.75 -29.22 -25.43
N SER A 264 103.61 -29.53 -24.14
CA SER A 264 103.62 -28.67 -22.93
C SER A 264 103.51 -27.13 -23.05
N LYS A 265 102.65 -26.50 -22.23
CA LYS A 265 103.05 -25.51 -21.19
C LYS A 265 101.88 -25.03 -20.31
N ALA A 266 102.16 -24.97 -19.00
CA ALA A 266 101.35 -24.35 -17.97
C ALA A 266 101.63 -22.85 -17.81
N ALA A 267 100.61 -22.05 -17.51
CA ALA A 267 100.68 -20.72 -16.88
C ALA A 267 99.28 -20.40 -16.29
N LYS A 268 99.08 -20.48 -14.97
CA LYS A 268 99.17 -19.40 -13.96
C LYS A 268 98.18 -18.24 -14.17
N TYR A 269 97.18 -18.21 -13.26
CA TYR A 269 96.56 -17.06 -12.58
C TYR A 269 96.32 -15.76 -13.36
N LEU A 270 95.08 -15.27 -13.33
CA LEU A 270 94.73 -14.02 -12.62
C LEU A 270 93.24 -14.02 -12.24
N ALA A 271 93.00 -13.78 -10.95
CA ALA A 271 91.73 -13.40 -10.36
C ALA A 271 91.77 -11.89 -10.12
N THR A 272 90.71 -11.16 -10.46
CA THR A 272 90.42 -9.83 -9.87
C THR A 272 88.92 -9.50 -10.02
N ASP A 273 88.25 -9.49 -8.86
CA ASP A 273 87.19 -8.63 -8.33
C ASP A 273 86.11 -7.99 -9.22
N ALA A 274 84.86 -8.19 -8.77
CA ALA A 274 83.98 -7.06 -8.46
C ALA A 274 83.15 -7.35 -7.19
N LEU A 275 83.36 -6.47 -6.19
CA LEU A 275 82.78 -6.28 -4.85
C LEU A 275 81.37 -6.84 -4.49
N GLU A 276 81.31 -7.50 -3.31
CA GLU A 276 80.59 -7.09 -2.08
C GLU A 276 79.60 -5.90 -2.15
N LEU A 277 78.46 -5.79 -1.44
CA LEU A 277 78.05 -6.26 -0.12
C LEU A 277 76.58 -5.83 0.11
N MET A 278 75.76 -6.69 0.73
CA MET A 278 74.79 -6.39 1.83
C MET A 278 73.54 -7.29 1.81
N VAL A 279 73.60 -8.29 2.69
CA VAL A 279 72.52 -8.96 3.47
C VAL A 279 72.24 -8.02 4.68
N PRO A 280 71.11 -7.98 5.43
CA PRO A 280 70.32 -9.14 5.94
C PRO A 280 68.79 -8.94 5.91
N GLY A 281 67.92 -9.94 6.07
CA GLY A 281 67.89 -11.25 6.73
C GLY A 281 66.39 -11.50 6.99
N GLY A 282 65.85 -12.68 7.28
CA GLY A 282 66.34 -14.04 7.41
C GLY A 282 65.11 -14.95 7.56
N TRP A 283 65.36 -16.17 8.02
CA TRP A 283 64.40 -17.20 8.50
C TRP A 283 63.79 -18.12 7.42
N ARG A 284 64.46 -19.27 7.27
CA ARG A 284 63.89 -20.61 6.98
C ARG A 284 63.32 -21.19 8.31
N PRO A 285 62.81 -22.45 8.43
CA PRO A 285 62.31 -23.45 7.47
C PRO A 285 61.07 -24.28 7.93
N GLY A 286 60.57 -25.15 7.03
CA GLY A 286 59.96 -26.46 7.38
C GLY A 286 58.46 -26.42 7.72
N THR A 287 57.66 -27.48 7.61
CA THR A 287 57.87 -28.92 7.38
C THR A 287 56.46 -29.51 7.17
N GLY A 288 56.30 -30.61 6.42
CA GLY A 288 55.08 -31.42 6.54
C GLY A 288 54.67 -32.24 5.32
N SER A 289 55.31 -33.39 5.13
CA SER A 289 54.70 -34.53 4.42
C SER A 289 53.66 -35.18 5.31
N GLN A 290 52.49 -35.56 4.78
CA GLN A 290 51.81 -36.79 5.18
C GLN A 290 51.12 -37.44 3.98
N GLN A 291 51.51 -38.69 3.77
CA GLN A 291 50.96 -39.73 2.92
C GLN A 291 49.82 -40.42 3.70
N LEU A 292 48.66 -40.68 3.08
CA LEU A 292 47.75 -41.74 3.51
C LEU A 292 46.76 -42.13 2.40
N GLU A 293 46.75 -43.45 2.17
CA GLU A 293 45.92 -44.29 1.30
C GLU A 293 44.39 -44.20 1.58
N PRO A 294 43.54 -44.73 0.68
CA PRO A 294 42.08 -44.72 0.80
C PRO A 294 41.55 -45.95 1.57
N PRO A 295 40.30 -45.94 2.08
CA PRO A 295 39.60 -47.16 2.44
C PRO A 295 38.46 -47.50 1.47
N ALA A 296 38.27 -48.81 1.37
CA ALA A 296 37.51 -49.57 0.39
C ALA A 296 36.00 -49.63 0.62
N GLU A 297 35.32 -50.00 -0.47
CA GLU A 297 34.10 -50.81 -0.63
C GLU A 297 33.05 -50.86 0.50
N GLY A 298 31.84 -50.44 0.12
CA GLY A 298 30.60 -50.67 0.87
C GLY A 298 29.37 -50.66 -0.03
N GLY A 299 29.17 -51.76 -0.77
CA GLY A 299 27.87 -52.34 -1.13
C GLY A 299 26.79 -51.49 -1.80
N HIS A 300 26.69 -51.60 -3.13
CA HIS A 300 25.39 -51.56 -3.81
C HIS A 300 24.91 -52.98 -4.09
N PRO A 301 23.60 -53.25 -3.90
CA PRO A 301 22.85 -53.87 -4.98
C PRO A 301 21.51 -53.18 -5.24
N GLY A 302 21.13 -53.10 -6.52
CA GLY A 302 19.74 -52.86 -6.96
C GLY A 302 19.47 -51.46 -7.52
N THR A 303 20.02 -51.07 -8.68
CA THR A 303 19.31 -51.10 -9.98
C THR A 303 17.81 -50.76 -9.92
N ALA A 304 17.52 -49.47 -9.80
CA ALA A 304 16.50 -48.85 -10.64
C ALA A 304 17.01 -47.48 -11.08
N GLN A 305 17.11 -47.33 -12.38
CA GLN A 305 17.47 -46.14 -13.13
C GLN A 305 16.61 -44.95 -12.64
N ARG A 306 17.11 -44.13 -11.71
CA ARG A 306 16.49 -42.82 -11.41
C ARG A 306 16.73 -41.94 -12.62
N GLY A 307 15.73 -41.89 -13.49
CA GLY A 307 15.69 -40.91 -14.57
C GLY A 307 15.77 -39.51 -13.97
N GLN A 308 16.58 -38.65 -14.58
CA GLN A 308 16.40 -37.22 -14.43
C GLN A 308 15.06 -36.90 -15.07
N GLY A 309 13.99 -36.87 -14.27
CA GLY A 309 12.64 -36.58 -14.77
C GLY A 309 11.51 -37.41 -14.17
N ASP A 310 11.56 -37.70 -12.86
CA ASP A 310 10.47 -38.38 -12.17
C ASP A 310 9.80 -37.41 -11.18
N LEU A 311 8.56 -37.02 -11.48
CA LEU A 311 7.66 -36.26 -10.62
C LEU A 311 7.12 -37.16 -9.49
N GLN A 312 7.02 -36.66 -8.26
CA GLN A 312 6.56 -37.46 -7.11
C GLN A 312 5.30 -36.87 -6.49
N CYS A 313 4.37 -37.75 -6.11
CA CYS A 313 3.22 -37.35 -5.30
C CYS A 313 3.69 -36.94 -3.89
N PRO A 314 3.37 -35.73 -3.42
CA PRO A 314 3.83 -35.25 -2.11
C PRO A 314 3.18 -35.96 -0.91
N HIS A 315 2.15 -36.79 -1.13
CA HIS A 315 1.40 -37.45 -0.07
C HIS A 315 1.79 -38.91 0.14
N CYS A 316 1.94 -39.69 -0.95
CA CYS A 316 2.29 -41.12 -0.87
C CYS A 316 3.69 -41.44 -1.42
N LEU A 317 4.40 -40.45 -1.98
CA LEU A 317 5.72 -40.58 -2.60
C LEU A 317 5.77 -41.53 -3.80
N GLU A 318 4.63 -41.81 -4.43
CA GLU A 318 4.57 -42.54 -5.69
C GLU A 318 5.22 -41.73 -6.81
N CYS A 319 6.07 -42.40 -7.60
CA CYS A 319 6.86 -41.78 -8.68
C CYS A 319 6.13 -41.90 -10.01
N PHE A 320 6.12 -40.80 -10.76
CA PHE A 320 5.57 -40.65 -12.09
C PHE A 320 6.67 -40.10 -13.00
N SER A 321 6.75 -40.56 -14.24
CA SER A 321 7.67 -39.96 -15.21
C SER A 321 7.23 -38.56 -15.62
N ASP A 322 8.13 -37.74 -16.16
CA ASP A 322 7.84 -36.38 -16.66
C ASP A 322 6.71 -36.36 -17.72
N GLU A 323 6.52 -37.44 -18.47
CA GLU A 323 5.45 -37.58 -19.47
C GLU A 323 4.07 -37.87 -18.83
N GLN A 324 4.03 -38.24 -17.55
CA GLN A 324 2.82 -38.65 -16.81
C GLN A 324 2.26 -37.54 -15.90
N GLY A 325 2.56 -36.27 -16.20
CA GLY A 325 2.13 -35.14 -15.37
C GLY A 325 0.60 -35.05 -15.14
N GLU A 326 -0.22 -35.40 -16.13
CA GLU A 326 -1.68 -35.43 -15.98
C GLU A 326 -2.17 -36.57 -15.07
N GLU A 327 -1.46 -37.68 -15.03
CA GLU A 327 -1.78 -38.84 -14.19
C GLU A 327 -1.39 -38.56 -12.74
N LEU A 328 -0.25 -37.89 -12.52
CA LEU A 328 0.14 -37.36 -11.20
C LEU A 328 -0.92 -36.42 -10.64
N LEU A 329 -1.43 -35.46 -11.43
CA LEU A 329 -2.43 -34.50 -10.94
C LEU A 329 -3.76 -35.19 -10.55
N ARG A 330 -4.16 -36.21 -11.33
CA ARG A 330 -5.34 -37.03 -11.03
C ARG A 330 -5.14 -37.84 -9.75
N HIS A 331 -3.97 -38.46 -9.62
CA HIS A 331 -3.57 -39.21 -8.44
C HIS A 331 -3.52 -38.31 -7.19
N VAL A 332 -2.95 -37.11 -7.27
CA VAL A 332 -2.90 -36.16 -6.14
C VAL A 332 -4.31 -35.77 -5.68
N ALA A 333 -5.26 -35.63 -6.59
CA ALA A 333 -6.66 -35.33 -6.25
C ALA A 333 -7.40 -36.49 -5.55
N GLU A 334 -6.98 -37.73 -5.79
CA GLU A 334 -7.52 -38.92 -5.12
C GLU A 334 -6.77 -39.24 -3.82
N CYS A 335 -5.45 -39.02 -3.79
CA CYS A 335 -4.58 -39.29 -2.65
C CYS A 335 -4.73 -38.27 -1.49
N CYS A 336 -5.36 -37.11 -1.75
CA CYS A 336 -5.66 -36.10 -0.71
C CYS A 336 -7.07 -36.22 -0.10
N GLN A 337 -7.86 -37.22 -0.51
CA GLN A 337 -9.10 -37.63 0.17
C GLN A 337 -8.80 -38.70 1.22
#